data_AF-A0A9E4SQE4-F1
#
_entry.id   AF-A0A9E4SQE4-F1
#
_cell.length_a   1.000
_cell.length_b   1.000
_cell.length_c   1.000
_cell.angle_alpha   90.00
_cell.angle_beta   90.00
_cell.angle_gamma   90.00
#
_symmetry.space_group_name_H-M   'P 1'
#
loop_
_entity.id
_entity.type
_entity.pdbx_description
1 polymer ?
#
loop_
_entity_poly.entity_id
_entity_poly.type
_entity_poly.pdbx_seq_one_letter_code
_entity_poly.pdbx_strand_id
1 'polypeptide(L)'
;MVSPVTDTIYNSDQKEYIEGLNRGTFDLQWLKDERPTFGVHAKPKNPERGLTLQDINNAFAGEPEDAPTTRVMAPRGAIVDDDAPDMGYEYNEKYLVWSDNVVALYEEATARQWSATRDIPWDKLKKLPEDLERAQCQIATFLSEVEMIASDFPAKWLWQMNQHYHEVKMFLCTQA
;
A
#
# COMPACT_ATOMS: atom_id res chain seq x y z
N MET A 1 -13.40 -46.06 -4.52
CA MET A 1 -14.81 -45.59 -4.48
C MET A 1 -14.77 -44.22 -3.83
N VAL A 2 -14.59 -43.17 -4.64
CA VAL A 2 -14.44 -41.79 -4.17
C VAL A 2 -15.85 -41.25 -3.91
N SER A 3 -16.11 -40.78 -2.69
CA SER A 3 -17.41 -40.25 -2.27
C SER A 3 -17.79 -39.03 -3.12
N PRO A 4 -19.07 -38.86 -3.52
CA PRO A 4 -19.49 -37.70 -4.30
C PRO A 4 -19.42 -36.47 -3.40
N VAL A 5 -18.56 -35.51 -3.75
CA VAL A 5 -18.50 -34.22 -3.10
C VAL A 5 -19.75 -33.44 -3.51
N THR A 6 -20.61 -33.21 -2.52
CA THR A 6 -21.74 -32.28 -2.46
C THR A 6 -21.84 -31.27 -3.61
N ASP A 7 -22.93 -31.40 -4.37
CA ASP A 7 -23.30 -30.65 -5.58
C ASP A 7 -23.73 -29.18 -5.32
N THR A 8 -23.48 -28.64 -4.12
CA THR A 8 -24.12 -27.42 -3.59
C THR A 8 -23.21 -26.21 -3.43
N ILE A 9 -21.91 -26.30 -3.76
CA ILE A 9 -20.96 -25.21 -3.49
C ILE A 9 -20.83 -24.23 -4.67
N TYR A 10 -21.06 -24.69 -5.90
CA TYR A 10 -20.79 -23.92 -7.10
C TYR A 10 -22.07 -23.53 -7.85
N ASN A 11 -22.14 -22.30 -8.33
CA ASN A 11 -23.21 -21.85 -9.23
C ASN A 11 -23.12 -22.58 -10.60
N SER A 12 -24.15 -22.46 -11.43
CA SER A 12 -24.20 -23.11 -12.76
C SER A 12 -22.97 -22.78 -13.62
N ASP A 13 -22.58 -21.52 -13.62
CA ASP A 13 -21.55 -20.99 -14.51
C ASP A 13 -20.15 -21.46 -14.05
N GLN A 14 -19.94 -21.57 -12.73
CA GLN A 14 -18.73 -22.12 -12.12
C GLN A 14 -18.59 -23.61 -12.42
N LYS A 15 -19.69 -24.38 -12.43
CA LYS A 15 -19.65 -25.81 -12.80
C LYS A 15 -19.26 -25.97 -14.26
N GLU A 16 -19.82 -25.16 -15.15
CA GLU A 16 -19.47 -25.16 -16.58
C GLU A 16 -17.99 -24.80 -16.80
N TYR A 17 -17.49 -23.80 -16.07
CA TYR A 17 -16.07 -23.44 -16.08
C TYR A 17 -15.16 -24.59 -15.61
N ILE A 18 -15.51 -25.27 -14.51
CA ILE A 18 -14.74 -26.41 -13.98
C ILE A 18 -14.75 -27.60 -14.94
N GLU A 19 -15.88 -27.90 -15.57
CA GLU A 19 -15.96 -28.93 -16.61
C GLU A 19 -15.08 -28.59 -17.82
N GLY A 20 -15.09 -27.33 -18.26
CA GLY A 20 -14.19 -26.83 -19.29
C GLY A 20 -12.72 -27.00 -18.91
N LEU A 21 -12.38 -26.68 -17.66
CA LEU A 21 -11.02 -26.81 -17.14
C LEU A 21 -10.55 -28.27 -17.14
N ASN A 22 -11.42 -29.20 -16.73
CA ASN A 22 -11.13 -30.64 -16.74
C ASN A 22 -10.99 -31.20 -18.17
N ARG A 23 -11.61 -30.58 -19.17
CA ARG A 23 -11.46 -30.93 -20.59
C ARG A 23 -10.23 -30.27 -21.24
N GLY A 24 -9.47 -29.45 -20.50
CA GLY A 24 -8.31 -28.73 -20.99
C GLY A 24 -8.64 -27.46 -21.79
N THR A 25 -9.89 -27.00 -21.76
CA THR A 25 -10.29 -25.71 -22.31
C THR A 25 -10.19 -24.64 -21.24
N PHE A 26 -9.17 -23.79 -21.34
CA PHE A 26 -8.93 -22.69 -20.41
C PHE A 26 -9.44 -21.38 -21.00
N ASP A 27 -10.22 -20.63 -20.21
CA ASP A 27 -10.53 -19.24 -20.56
C ASP A 27 -9.34 -18.34 -20.17
N LEU A 28 -8.59 -17.92 -21.19
CA LEU A 28 -7.42 -17.05 -21.06
C LEU A 28 -7.71 -15.64 -21.61
N GLN A 29 -8.97 -15.18 -21.54
CA GLN A 29 -9.33 -13.83 -21.96
C GLN A 29 -8.47 -12.75 -21.29
N TRP A 30 -8.14 -12.92 -20.01
CA TRP A 30 -7.24 -12.02 -19.27
C TRP A 30 -5.84 -11.87 -19.88
N LEU A 31 -5.34 -12.88 -20.62
CA LEU A 31 -4.03 -12.84 -21.27
C LEU A 31 -4.06 -12.02 -22.58
N LYS A 32 -5.25 -11.92 -23.18
CA LYS A 32 -5.49 -11.17 -24.42
C LYS A 32 -6.09 -9.79 -24.16
N ASP A 33 -6.40 -9.49 -22.91
CA ASP A 33 -6.87 -8.18 -22.51
C ASP A 33 -5.73 -7.16 -22.68
N GLU A 34 -5.99 -6.11 -23.44
CA GLU A 34 -5.04 -5.03 -23.71
C GLU A 34 -5.16 -3.89 -22.68
N ARG A 35 -6.21 -3.91 -21.84
CA ARG A 35 -6.42 -2.93 -20.76
C ARG A 35 -5.30 -2.95 -19.71
N PRO A 36 -4.77 -4.11 -19.29
CA PRO A 36 -3.62 -4.15 -18.39
C PRO A 36 -2.35 -3.72 -19.10
N THR A 37 -1.48 -3.03 -18.37
CA THR A 37 -0.18 -2.53 -18.85
C THR A 37 0.87 -3.65 -18.97
N PHE A 38 0.49 -4.82 -19.47
CA PHE A 38 1.40 -5.94 -19.72
C PHE A 38 2.48 -5.50 -20.73
N GLY A 39 3.75 -5.67 -20.34
CA GLY A 39 4.91 -5.28 -21.16
C GLY A 39 5.39 -3.84 -20.96
N VAL A 40 4.72 -3.03 -20.14
CA VAL A 40 5.24 -1.74 -19.69
C VAL A 40 6.32 -2.00 -18.63
N HIS A 41 7.48 -1.36 -18.79
CA HIS A 41 8.60 -1.48 -17.87
C HIS A 41 9.06 -0.09 -17.42
N ALA A 42 8.97 0.16 -16.12
CA ALA A 42 9.59 1.32 -15.51
C ALA A 42 11.12 1.19 -15.58
N LYS A 43 11.80 2.30 -15.92
CA LYS A 43 13.27 2.37 -15.96
C LYS A 43 13.74 3.37 -14.92
N PRO A 44 14.77 3.04 -14.13
CA PRO A 44 15.31 3.97 -13.15
C PRO A 44 15.89 5.19 -13.86
N LYS A 45 15.47 6.40 -13.46
CA LYS A 45 16.02 7.64 -14.04
C LYS A 45 17.43 7.94 -13.53
N ASN A 46 17.72 7.57 -12.29
CA ASN A 46 19.06 7.66 -11.70
C ASN A 46 19.57 6.27 -11.30
N PRO A 47 20.62 5.73 -11.96
CA PRO A 47 21.18 4.42 -11.64
C PRO A 47 21.64 4.27 -10.18
N GLU A 48 22.07 5.35 -9.53
CA GLU A 48 22.56 5.32 -8.14
C GLU A 48 21.44 5.15 -7.11
N ARG A 49 20.22 5.61 -7.42
CA ARG A 49 19.07 5.52 -6.53
C ARG A 49 18.24 4.24 -6.76
N GLY A 50 18.49 3.53 -7.85
CA GLY A 50 17.67 2.39 -8.25
C GLY A 50 16.30 2.82 -8.77
N LEU A 51 15.36 1.88 -8.76
CA LEU A 51 13.99 2.10 -9.23
C LEU A 51 13.18 2.80 -8.14
N THR A 52 12.65 3.98 -8.44
CA THR A 52 11.81 4.77 -7.50
C THR A 52 10.32 4.62 -7.82
N LEU A 53 9.48 4.89 -6.82
CA LEU A 53 8.03 5.05 -6.95
C LEU A 53 7.69 6.11 -8.02
N GLN A 54 8.48 7.18 -8.13
CA GLN A 54 8.26 8.19 -9.18
C GLN A 54 8.52 7.62 -10.58
N ASP A 55 9.55 6.80 -10.75
CA ASP A 55 9.82 6.12 -12.03
C ASP A 55 8.71 5.14 -12.40
N ILE A 56 8.15 4.44 -11.41
CA ILE A 56 7.00 3.53 -11.59
C ILE A 56 5.75 4.33 -11.95
N ASN A 57 5.42 5.38 -11.21
CA ASN A 57 4.25 6.21 -11.48
C ASN A 57 4.33 6.83 -12.88
N ASN A 58 5.49 7.36 -13.30
CA ASN A 58 5.68 7.90 -14.64
C ASN A 58 5.45 6.88 -15.76
N ALA A 59 5.76 5.60 -15.52
CA ALA A 59 5.57 4.54 -16.50
C ALA A 59 4.13 3.99 -16.53
N PHE A 60 3.44 3.96 -15.39
CA PHE A 60 2.15 3.26 -15.23
C PHE A 60 0.97 4.16 -14.88
N ALA A 61 1.10 5.02 -13.87
CA ALA A 61 -0.02 5.75 -13.27
C ALA A 61 -0.16 7.20 -13.74
N GLY A 62 0.90 7.80 -14.28
CA GLY A 62 0.96 9.22 -14.62
C GLY A 62 0.89 10.14 -13.39
N GLU A 63 0.59 11.41 -13.65
CA GLU A 63 0.44 12.44 -12.62
C GLU A 63 -0.95 12.39 -11.95
N PRO A 64 -1.07 12.76 -10.66
CA PRO A 64 -2.36 12.84 -9.99
C PRO A 64 -3.24 13.94 -10.59
N GLU A 65 -4.44 13.56 -10.99
CA GLU A 65 -5.54 14.45 -11.39
C GLU A 65 -6.01 15.32 -10.21
N ASP A 66 -6.55 16.51 -10.52
CA ASP A 66 -6.99 17.46 -9.49
C ASP A 66 -8.29 17.04 -8.79
N ALA A 67 -9.18 16.35 -9.51
CA ALA A 67 -10.48 15.87 -9.02
C ALA A 67 -10.87 14.57 -9.75
N PRO A 68 -10.34 13.40 -9.34
CA PRO A 68 -10.68 12.11 -9.93
C PRO A 68 -12.18 11.82 -9.81
N THR A 69 -12.77 11.34 -10.90
CA THR A 69 -14.19 10.96 -10.98
C THR A 69 -14.46 9.63 -10.29
N THR A 70 -13.48 8.71 -10.33
CA THR A 70 -13.61 7.37 -9.79
C THR A 70 -13.17 7.33 -8.32
N ARG A 71 -14.05 6.84 -7.44
CA ARG A 71 -13.82 6.69 -6.00
C ARG A 71 -13.85 5.23 -5.57
N VAL A 72 -13.00 4.42 -6.19
CA VAL A 72 -12.90 2.98 -5.92
C VAL A 72 -11.64 2.65 -5.13
N MET A 73 -11.54 1.44 -4.60
CA MET A 73 -10.34 0.95 -3.90
C MET A 73 -9.11 0.76 -4.81
N ALA A 74 -9.26 0.92 -6.13
CA ALA A 74 -8.19 0.76 -7.10
C ALA A 74 -7.31 2.04 -7.16
N PRO A 75 -5.98 1.92 -7.15
CA PRO A 75 -5.09 3.06 -7.29
C PRO A 75 -5.10 3.61 -8.71
N ARG A 76 -4.53 4.82 -8.87
CA ARG A 76 -4.36 5.44 -10.17
C ARG A 76 -3.53 4.53 -11.10
N GLY A 77 -3.98 4.37 -12.34
CA GLY A 77 -3.36 3.49 -13.34
C GLY A 77 -3.82 2.02 -13.28
N ALA A 78 -4.66 1.65 -12.31
CA ALA A 78 -5.32 0.36 -12.32
C ALA A 78 -6.52 0.35 -13.29
N ILE A 79 -6.82 -0.84 -13.83
CA ILE A 79 -8.08 -1.08 -14.54
C ILE A 79 -9.18 -1.19 -13.50
N VAL A 80 -10.26 -0.46 -13.72
CA VAL A 80 -11.46 -0.48 -12.87
C VAL A 80 -12.60 -1.06 -13.68
N ASP A 81 -13.33 -1.99 -13.09
CA ASP A 81 -14.57 -2.50 -13.69
C ASP A 81 -15.68 -1.44 -13.58
N ASP A 82 -16.51 -1.32 -14.62
CA ASP A 82 -17.54 -0.27 -14.70
C ASP A 82 -18.59 -0.36 -13.58
N ASP A 83 -18.77 -1.56 -13.05
CA ASP A 83 -19.67 -1.92 -11.96
C ASP A 83 -19.04 -1.83 -10.57
N ALA A 84 -17.81 -1.31 -10.47
CA ALA A 84 -17.14 -1.10 -9.19
C ALA A 84 -17.92 -0.09 -8.31
N PRO A 85 -18.21 -0.42 -7.05
CA PRO A 85 -18.96 0.46 -6.16
C PRO A 85 -18.14 1.68 -5.74
N ASP A 86 -18.83 2.80 -5.57
CA ASP A 86 -18.25 4.00 -4.98
C ASP A 86 -18.02 3.79 -3.48
N MET A 87 -16.77 3.97 -3.04
CA MET A 87 -16.35 3.81 -1.65
C MET A 87 -16.66 5.02 -0.78
N GLY A 88 -17.11 6.14 -1.37
CA GLY A 88 -17.56 7.31 -0.64
C GLY A 88 -16.45 8.09 0.06
N TYR A 89 -15.23 8.12 -0.50
CA TYR A 89 -14.12 8.89 0.06
C TYR A 89 -14.46 10.37 0.23
N GLU A 90 -14.10 10.92 1.39
CA GLU A 90 -14.33 12.32 1.76
C GLU A 90 -13.28 13.25 1.15
N TYR A 91 -12.01 12.83 1.17
CA TYR A 91 -10.91 13.60 0.57
C TYR A 91 -10.65 13.12 -0.86
N ASN A 92 -11.29 13.80 -1.81
CA ASN A 92 -11.20 13.47 -3.24
C ASN A 92 -10.45 14.52 -4.07
N GLU A 93 -10.21 15.72 -3.54
CA GLU A 93 -9.61 16.82 -4.30
C GLU A 93 -8.11 16.95 -3.97
N LYS A 94 -7.28 17.15 -4.99
CA LYS A 94 -5.82 17.10 -4.88
C LYS A 94 -5.28 18.13 -3.90
N TYR A 95 -5.83 19.35 -3.88
CA TYR A 95 -5.36 20.40 -2.98
C TYR A 95 -5.62 20.10 -1.49
N LEU A 96 -6.49 19.13 -1.16
CA LEU A 96 -6.77 18.74 0.22
C LEU A 96 -5.69 17.79 0.78
N VAL A 97 -5.03 17.03 -0.09
CA VAL A 97 -4.19 15.89 0.32
C VAL A 97 -2.78 15.93 -0.23
N TRP A 98 -2.56 16.57 -1.37
CA TRP A 98 -1.32 16.46 -2.13
C TRP A 98 -0.25 17.45 -1.67
N SER A 99 1.00 16.99 -1.69
CA SER A 99 2.18 17.82 -1.55
C SER A 99 3.24 17.36 -2.54
N ASP A 100 3.90 18.28 -3.23
CA ASP A 100 4.85 17.95 -4.31
C ASP A 100 6.07 17.16 -3.82
N ASN A 101 6.39 17.25 -2.52
CA ASN A 101 7.49 16.52 -1.90
C ASN A 101 7.10 15.14 -1.34
N VAL A 102 5.83 14.73 -1.41
CA VAL A 102 5.34 13.52 -0.72
C VAL A 102 6.04 12.26 -1.20
N VAL A 103 6.29 12.16 -2.50
CA VAL A 103 7.01 11.02 -3.10
C VAL A 103 8.45 10.98 -2.61
N ALA A 104 9.13 12.14 -2.59
CA ALA A 104 10.51 12.21 -2.11
C ALA A 104 10.62 11.85 -0.62
N LEU A 105 9.66 12.27 0.20
CA LEU A 105 9.61 11.90 1.62
C LEU A 105 9.38 10.40 1.83
N TYR A 106 8.51 9.79 1.02
CA TYR A 106 8.30 8.33 1.05
C TYR A 106 9.56 7.54 0.69
N GLU A 107 10.25 7.94 -0.38
CA GLU A 107 11.52 7.33 -0.79
C GLU A 107 12.59 7.46 0.30
N GLU A 108 12.68 8.64 0.91
CA GLU A 108 13.61 8.91 2.00
C GLU A 108 13.31 8.07 3.24
N ALA A 109 12.03 7.96 3.61
CA ALA A 109 11.59 7.15 4.74
C ALA A 109 11.91 5.67 4.51
N THR A 110 11.66 5.16 3.30
CA THR A 110 11.93 3.76 2.95
C THR A 110 13.43 3.47 2.93
N ALA A 111 14.24 4.36 2.35
CA ALA A 111 15.69 4.18 2.25
C ALA A 111 16.41 4.25 3.61
N ARG A 112 15.84 4.92 4.61
CA ARG A 112 16.44 5.12 5.94
C ARG A 112 15.83 4.24 7.03
N GLN A 113 15.08 3.22 6.65
CA GLN A 113 14.55 2.26 7.62
C GLN A 113 15.66 1.58 8.42
N TRP A 114 15.44 1.47 9.72
CA TRP A 114 16.32 0.78 10.66
C TRP A 114 15.48 -0.03 11.64
N SER A 115 16.08 -1.07 12.23
CA SER A 115 15.42 -1.96 13.18
C SER A 115 16.03 -1.79 14.56
N ALA A 116 15.20 -1.45 15.54
CA ALA A 116 15.64 -1.34 16.93
C ALA A 116 16.24 -2.64 17.47
N THR A 117 15.75 -3.81 17.04
CA THR A 117 16.26 -5.10 17.51
C THR A 117 17.61 -5.46 16.92
N ARG A 118 17.87 -5.10 15.65
CA ARG A 118 19.07 -5.51 14.93
C ARG A 118 20.19 -4.47 15.00
N ASP A 119 19.85 -3.20 14.88
CA ASP A 119 20.83 -2.14 14.62
C ASP A 119 21.32 -1.46 15.92
N ILE A 120 20.64 -1.68 17.05
CA ILE A 120 21.06 -1.21 18.39
C ILE A 120 21.72 -2.35 19.18
N PRO A 121 22.98 -2.20 19.65
CA PRO A 121 23.68 -3.20 20.44
C PRO A 121 23.25 -3.17 21.92
N TRP A 122 22.06 -3.69 22.22
CA TRP A 122 21.49 -3.73 23.57
C TRP A 122 22.35 -4.48 24.59
N ASP A 123 23.19 -5.43 24.13
CA ASP A 123 24.12 -6.20 24.95
C ASP A 123 25.24 -5.35 25.58
N LYS A 124 25.55 -4.19 24.98
CA LYS A 124 26.62 -3.30 25.43
C LYS A 124 26.15 -2.29 26.48
N LEU A 125 24.88 -2.33 26.87
CA LEU A 125 24.30 -1.37 27.81
C LEU A 125 24.93 -1.55 29.20
N LYS A 126 25.31 -0.45 29.84
CA LYS A 126 25.85 -0.43 31.21
C LYS A 126 24.80 0.10 32.16
N LYS A 127 24.80 -0.40 33.40
CA LYS A 127 23.91 0.10 34.44
C LYS A 127 24.27 1.55 34.79
N LEU A 128 23.27 2.42 34.81
CA LEU A 128 23.39 3.80 35.27
C LEU A 128 23.16 3.90 36.79
N PRO A 129 23.55 5.00 37.44
CA PRO A 129 23.11 5.32 38.80
C PRO A 129 21.58 5.31 38.90
N GLU A 130 21.05 4.85 40.04
CA GLU A 130 19.63 4.58 40.24
C GLU A 130 18.72 5.80 39.93
N ASP A 131 19.14 7.00 40.34
CA ASP A 131 18.36 8.22 40.10
C ASP A 131 18.27 8.56 38.60
N LEU A 132 19.34 8.33 37.84
CA LEU A 132 19.37 8.55 36.40
C LEU A 132 18.59 7.46 35.64
N GLU A 133 18.69 6.21 36.09
CA GLU A 133 17.92 5.10 35.53
C GLU A 133 16.41 5.35 35.66
N ARG A 134 15.96 5.79 36.84
CA ARG A 134 14.56 6.17 37.08
C ARG A 134 14.09 7.33 36.20
N ALA A 135 14.90 8.39 36.08
CA ALA A 135 14.58 9.53 35.21
C ALA A 135 14.49 9.10 33.73
N GLN A 136 15.43 8.27 33.27
CA GLN A 136 15.41 7.75 31.89
C GLN A 136 14.18 6.88 31.62
N CYS A 137 13.78 6.02 32.57
CA CYS A 137 12.55 5.25 32.45
C CYS A 137 11.32 6.15 32.32
N GLN A 138 11.24 7.24 33.10
CA GLN A 138 10.12 8.17 33.00
C GLN A 138 10.07 8.86 31.63
N ILE A 139 11.21 9.28 31.08
CA ILE A 139 11.31 9.84 29.73
C ILE A 139 10.89 8.80 28.69
N ALA A 140 11.37 7.55 28.80
CA ALA A 140 11.04 6.48 27.88
C ALA A 140 9.54 6.14 27.90
N THR A 141 8.90 6.13 29.08
CA THR A 141 7.45 5.97 29.21
C THR A 141 6.72 7.11 28.51
N PHE A 142 7.11 8.35 28.78
CA PHE A 142 6.50 9.52 28.14
C PHE A 142 6.63 9.49 26.60
N LEU A 143 7.82 9.15 26.08
CA LEU A 143 8.03 9.02 24.63
C LEU A 143 7.17 7.90 24.03
N SER A 144 7.01 6.78 24.74
CA SER A 144 6.16 5.67 24.28
C SER A 144 4.68 6.06 24.23
N GLU A 145 4.21 6.83 25.22
CA GLU A 145 2.83 7.36 25.24
C GLU A 145 2.58 8.34 24.11
N VAL A 146 3.53 9.25 23.85
CA VAL A 146 3.44 10.22 22.75
C VAL A 146 3.45 9.51 21.40
N GLU A 147 4.31 8.52 21.22
CA GLU A 147 4.40 7.77 19.95
C GLU A 147 3.11 7.03 19.63
N MET A 148 2.49 6.39 20.63
CA MET A 148 1.20 5.70 20.45
C MET A 148 0.12 6.65 19.89
N ILE A 149 0.06 7.89 20.38
CA ILE A 149 -0.90 8.89 19.88
C ILE A 149 -0.49 9.41 18.50
N ALA A 150 0.81 9.58 18.27
CA ALA A 150 1.35 10.08 17.01
C ALA A 150 1.06 9.14 15.83
N SER A 151 1.11 7.82 16.03
CA SER A 151 0.81 6.82 14.99
C SER A 151 -0.69 6.64 14.72
N ASP A 152 -1.53 6.67 15.75
CA ASP A 152 -2.99 6.46 15.62
C ASP A 152 -3.70 7.61 14.90
N PHE A 153 -3.20 8.84 15.04
CA PHE A 153 -3.80 10.02 14.45
C PHE A 153 -3.82 9.97 12.91
N PRO A 154 -2.68 9.85 12.19
CA PRO A 154 -2.65 9.82 10.72
C PRO A 154 -3.39 8.61 10.14
N ALA A 155 -3.47 7.50 10.85
CA ALA A 155 -4.21 6.31 10.40
C ALA A 155 -5.70 6.60 10.14
N LYS A 156 -6.29 7.56 10.84
CA LYS A 156 -7.69 7.97 10.63
C LYS A 156 -7.94 8.67 9.30
N TRP A 157 -6.93 9.31 8.71
CA TRP A 157 -7.06 9.95 7.40
C TRP A 157 -6.95 8.96 6.24
N LEU A 158 -6.25 7.83 6.44
CA LEU A 158 -5.90 6.88 5.37
C LEU A 158 -7.12 6.32 4.62
N TRP A 159 -8.18 5.99 5.35
CA TRP A 159 -9.41 5.42 4.79
C TRP A 159 -10.36 6.47 4.22
N GLN A 160 -10.21 7.74 4.59
CA GLN A 160 -11.02 8.84 4.07
C GLN A 160 -10.51 9.39 2.73
N MET A 161 -9.23 9.16 2.41
CA MET A 161 -8.60 9.61 1.17
C MET A 161 -8.90 8.69 -0.01
N ASN A 162 -9.11 9.27 -1.20
CA ASN A 162 -9.20 8.47 -2.43
C ASN A 162 -7.87 7.73 -2.70
N GLN A 163 -7.96 6.46 -3.13
CA GLN A 163 -6.82 5.64 -3.54
C GLN A 163 -6.08 6.23 -4.76
N HIS A 164 -6.70 7.14 -5.50
CA HIS A 164 -6.04 7.87 -6.59
C HIS A 164 -4.76 8.61 -6.14
N TYR A 165 -4.68 9.03 -4.88
CA TYR A 165 -3.51 9.67 -4.28
C TYR A 165 -2.69 8.67 -3.45
N HIS A 166 -2.37 7.51 -4.05
CA HIS A 166 -1.72 6.38 -3.38
C HIS A 166 -0.36 6.73 -2.78
N GLU A 167 0.34 7.72 -3.31
CA GLU A 167 1.64 8.17 -2.81
C GLU A 167 1.53 8.80 -1.41
N VAL A 168 0.48 9.60 -1.20
CA VAL A 168 0.21 10.21 0.11
C VAL A 168 -0.11 9.13 1.13
N LYS A 169 -0.92 8.15 0.74
CA LYS A 169 -1.25 6.99 1.58
C LYS A 169 0.00 6.19 1.93
N MET A 170 0.85 5.89 0.94
CA MET A 170 2.10 5.18 1.15
C MET A 170 3.02 5.93 2.12
N PHE A 171 3.13 7.25 1.98
CA PHE A 171 3.89 8.05 2.92
C PHE A 171 3.31 8.00 4.34
N LEU A 172 2.01 8.18 4.51
CA LEU A 172 1.36 8.09 5.82
C LEU A 172 1.56 6.72 6.47
N CYS A 173 1.53 5.63 5.70
CA CYS A 173 1.84 4.28 6.20
C CYS A 173 3.29 4.11 6.68
N THR A 174 4.23 4.97 6.28
CA THR A 174 5.60 4.93 6.84
C THR A 174 5.70 5.57 8.21
N GLN A 175 4.70 6.37 8.60
CA GLN A 175 4.64 7.09 9.88
C GLN A 175 3.71 6.42 10.89
N ALA A 176 2.99 5.37 10.48
CA ALA A 176 2.01 4.65 11.28
C ALA A 176 2.62 3.38 11.90
#